data_AF-A0A9P4LBE6-F1
#
_entry.id   AF-A0A9P4LBE6-F1
#
_cell.length_a   1.000
_cell.length_b   1.000
_cell.length_c   1.000
_cell.angle_alpha   90.00
_cell.angle_beta   90.00
_cell.angle_gamma   90.00
#
_symmetry.space_group_name_H-M   'P 1'
#
loop_
_entity.id
_entity.type
_entity.pdbx_description
1 polymer ?
#
loop_
_entity_poly.entity_id
_entity_poly.type
_entity_poly.pdbx_seq_one_letter_code
_entity_poly.pdbx_strand_id
1 'polypeptide(L)'
;MASFSNNSIVRHNSEDADKVRVRISNTTNAFVEHTIQRSLITTSAVLISQLHHPSIHIHWNGTLDVFAMYRAWLYSRDVLTKSELVGKDPSVGTTKFEYINLIACWGMGQTLQDAVYQELVISSVIQRLQTWTGTDTPPFIYALTAPVVDGVWRETVAGAPIRRLIIDTTARLGHAADFQHFREDSGYPIAFIKDLMVALGRGNDLQITRGSSLKRNQPAHPKFPLPPPPPPATATSRPPAPFFHFKPDLDVQQNSPSILRRSSVSSPGATAKHVHFEGEGESSAEDERCSAVSRITESNP
;
A
#
# COMPACT_ATOMS: atom_id res chain seq x y z
N MET A 1 18.53 -48.31 47.85
CA MET A 1 18.81 -47.60 46.58
C MET A 1 17.83 -46.45 46.45
N ALA A 2 18.27 -45.22 46.72
CA ALA A 2 17.41 -44.04 46.66
C ALA A 2 17.46 -43.46 45.24
N SER A 3 16.31 -43.45 44.57
CA SER A 3 16.12 -42.87 43.25
C SER A 3 15.97 -41.36 43.40
N PHE A 4 16.97 -40.60 42.97
CA PHE A 4 16.90 -39.14 42.90
C PHE A 4 16.21 -38.74 41.59
N SER A 5 14.92 -38.40 41.69
CA SER A 5 14.19 -37.76 40.60
C SER A 5 14.73 -36.35 40.39
N ASN A 6 15.53 -36.16 39.35
CA ASN A 6 15.94 -34.84 38.87
C ASN A 6 14.72 -34.11 38.29
N ASN A 7 14.02 -33.35 39.14
CA ASN A 7 13.07 -32.35 38.71
C ASN A 7 13.84 -31.18 38.07
N SER A 8 14.07 -31.30 36.77
CA SER A 8 14.43 -30.18 35.90
C SER A 8 13.29 -29.15 35.95
N ILE A 9 13.45 -28.13 36.80
CA ILE A 9 12.60 -26.94 36.80
C ILE A 9 12.95 -26.21 35.50
N VAL A 10 12.14 -26.43 34.47
CA VAL A 10 12.13 -25.62 33.26
C VAL A 10 11.68 -24.22 33.69
N ARG A 11 12.66 -23.35 33.98
CA ARG A 11 12.42 -21.93 34.18
C ARG A 11 11.95 -21.40 32.83
N HIS A 12 10.63 -21.29 32.65
CA HIS A 12 10.07 -20.52 31.55
C HIS A 12 10.63 -19.10 31.66
N ASN A 13 11.46 -18.72 30.69
CA ASN A 13 12.04 -17.39 30.61
C ASN A 13 10.91 -16.37 30.58
N SER A 14 10.83 -15.55 31.63
CA SER A 14 9.84 -14.47 31.78
C SER A 14 9.78 -13.52 30.57
N GLU A 15 10.85 -13.46 29.77
CA GLU A 15 10.94 -12.62 28.57
C GLU A 15 9.97 -13.03 27.45
N ASP A 16 9.52 -14.28 27.42
CA ASP A 16 8.59 -14.73 26.39
C ASP A 16 7.13 -14.36 26.71
N ALA A 17 6.83 -14.02 27.97
CA ALA A 17 5.50 -13.59 28.37
C ALA A 17 5.10 -12.24 27.73
N ASP A 18 6.07 -11.37 27.43
CA ASP A 18 5.81 -10.06 26.81
C ASP A 18 5.73 -10.10 25.28
N LYS A 19 5.85 -11.29 24.67
CA LYS A 19 5.80 -11.44 23.21
C LYS A 19 4.46 -12.04 22.78
N VAL A 20 4.05 -11.72 21.56
CA VAL A 20 2.91 -12.34 20.88
C VAL A 20 3.36 -12.79 19.49
N ARG A 21 2.94 -13.99 19.09
CA ARG A 21 3.13 -14.48 17.73
C ARG A 21 1.97 -14.01 16.87
N VAL A 22 2.27 -13.36 15.76
CA VAL A 22 1.28 -12.95 14.76
C VAL A 22 1.54 -13.73 13.50
N ARG A 23 0.59 -14.57 13.11
CA ARG A 23 0.61 -15.34 11.87
C ARG A 23 -0.24 -14.61 10.84
N ILE A 24 0.36 -14.24 9.73
CA ILE A 24 -0.32 -13.63 8.58
C ILE A 24 -0.47 -14.69 7.51
N SER A 25 -1.70 -14.94 7.04
CA SER A 25 -1.98 -15.83 5.92
C SER A 25 -2.62 -15.09 4.75
N ASN A 26 -2.48 -15.60 3.54
CA ASN A 26 -3.13 -15.05 2.35
C ASN A 26 -4.15 -16.03 1.74
N THR A 27 -4.74 -15.66 0.60
CA THR A 27 -5.74 -16.44 -0.13
C THR A 27 -5.23 -17.80 -0.62
N THR A 28 -3.91 -18.00 -0.73
CA THR A 28 -3.31 -19.30 -1.09
C THR A 28 -2.98 -20.16 0.12
N ASN A 29 -3.39 -19.74 1.34
CA ASN A 29 -3.01 -20.33 2.63
C ASN A 29 -1.50 -20.32 2.92
N ALA A 30 -0.69 -19.61 2.12
CA ALA A 30 0.69 -19.34 2.49
C ALA A 30 0.69 -18.41 3.72
N PHE A 31 1.62 -18.64 4.65
CA PHE A 31 1.70 -17.83 5.86
C PHE A 31 3.14 -17.49 6.26
N VAL A 32 3.27 -16.38 6.99
CA VAL A 32 4.51 -15.95 7.65
C VAL A 32 4.18 -15.64 9.11
N GLU A 33 5.09 -16.01 10.02
CA GLU A 33 4.96 -15.70 11.45
C GLU A 33 5.92 -14.59 11.85
N HIS A 34 5.42 -13.70 12.69
CA HIS A 34 6.16 -12.59 13.26
C HIS A 34 6.03 -12.59 14.78
N THR A 35 7.14 -12.38 15.48
CA THR A 35 7.13 -12.16 16.92
C THR A 35 7.22 -10.67 17.20
N ILE A 36 6.27 -10.16 17.99
CA ILE A 36 6.12 -8.74 18.34
C ILE A 36 6.02 -8.60 19.86
N GLN A 37 6.62 -7.55 20.42
CA GLN A 37 6.43 -7.18 21.82
C GLN A 37 5.03 -6.59 22.04
N ARG A 38 4.30 -7.09 23.03
CA ARG A 38 2.93 -6.68 23.34
C ARG A 38 2.84 -5.18 23.63
N SER A 39 3.85 -4.64 24.32
CA SER A 39 3.98 -3.22 24.66
C SER A 39 4.02 -2.27 23.45
N LEU A 40 4.39 -2.75 22.26
CA LEU A 40 4.42 -1.91 21.05
C LEU A 40 3.04 -1.79 20.38
N ILE A 41 2.17 -2.76 20.61
CA ILE A 41 0.84 -2.86 20.02
C ILE A 41 -0.11 -1.93 20.81
N THR A 42 -0.17 -0.69 20.37
CA THR A 42 -0.87 0.40 21.07
C THR A 42 -2.01 1.03 20.27
N THR A 43 -2.02 0.84 18.95
CA THR A 43 -2.93 1.55 18.03
C THR A 43 -3.85 0.63 17.23
N SER A 44 -3.45 -0.61 16.94
CA SER A 44 -4.29 -1.55 16.19
C SER A 44 -5.40 -2.14 17.06
N ALA A 45 -6.65 -1.79 16.79
CA ALA A 45 -7.80 -2.35 17.50
C ALA A 45 -7.89 -3.88 17.34
N VAL A 46 -7.57 -4.41 16.16
CA VAL A 46 -7.60 -5.86 15.88
C VAL A 46 -6.55 -6.59 16.71
N LEU A 47 -5.31 -6.09 16.76
CA LEU A 47 -4.26 -6.74 17.53
C LEU A 47 -4.52 -6.61 19.03
N ILE A 48 -4.91 -5.43 19.51
CA ILE A 48 -5.21 -5.15 20.92
C ILE A 48 -6.28 -6.11 21.45
N SER A 49 -7.39 -6.27 20.72
CA SER A 49 -8.49 -7.15 21.14
C SER A 49 -8.05 -8.62 21.28
N GLN A 50 -7.02 -9.04 20.54
CA GLN A 50 -6.52 -10.41 20.52
C GLN A 50 -5.25 -10.62 21.35
N LEU A 51 -4.75 -9.60 22.07
CA LEU A 51 -3.52 -9.74 22.87
C LEU A 51 -3.62 -10.86 23.90
N HIS A 52 -4.79 -11.15 24.46
CA HIS A 52 -4.94 -12.24 25.42
C HIS A 52 -4.59 -13.63 24.85
N HIS A 53 -4.50 -13.79 23.53
CA HIS A 53 -4.04 -15.01 22.89
C HIS A 53 -2.51 -15.06 22.76
N PRO A 54 -1.89 -16.25 22.87
CA PRO A 54 -0.45 -16.42 22.62
C PRO A 54 -0.10 -16.33 21.13
N SER A 55 -1.09 -16.55 20.26
CA SER A 55 -0.95 -16.49 18.81
C SER A 55 -2.17 -15.81 18.20
N ILE A 56 -1.92 -14.77 17.42
CA ILE A 56 -2.92 -14.00 16.68
C ILE A 56 -2.84 -14.43 15.21
N HIS A 57 -3.99 -14.65 14.57
CA HIS A 57 -4.06 -15.02 13.16
C HIS A 57 -4.79 -13.94 12.37
N ILE A 58 -4.17 -13.47 11.28
CA ILE A 58 -4.71 -12.41 10.42
C ILE A 58 -4.69 -12.90 8.99
N HIS A 59 -5.82 -12.76 8.32
CA HIS A 59 -5.94 -13.04 6.89
C HIS A 59 -5.72 -11.76 6.10
N TRP A 60 -4.88 -11.80 5.07
CA TRP A 60 -4.48 -10.66 4.26
C TRP A 60 -4.50 -11.01 2.76
N ASN A 61 -5.23 -10.23 1.96
CA ASN A 61 -5.39 -10.49 0.53
C ASN A 61 -4.19 -10.05 -0.34
N GLY A 62 -3.17 -9.43 0.26
CA GLY A 62 -1.98 -8.95 -0.46
C GLY A 62 -0.75 -9.83 -0.24
N THR A 63 0.42 -9.26 -0.52
CA THR A 63 1.69 -9.94 -0.30
C THR A 63 2.02 -10.03 1.20
N LEU A 64 2.56 -11.16 1.63
CA LEU A 64 2.83 -11.45 3.05
C LEU A 64 3.93 -10.57 3.66
N ASP A 65 4.80 -9.99 2.82
CA ASP A 65 5.87 -9.09 3.23
C ASP A 65 5.38 -7.71 3.70
N VAL A 66 4.13 -7.32 3.40
CA VAL A 66 3.55 -6.05 3.86
C VAL A 66 3.51 -5.97 5.38
N PHE A 67 3.28 -7.09 6.05
CA PHE A 67 3.27 -7.09 7.50
C PHE A 67 4.66 -6.88 8.11
N ALA A 68 5.74 -7.20 7.38
CA ALA A 68 7.10 -6.88 7.82
C ALA A 68 7.32 -5.36 7.90
N MET A 69 6.72 -4.58 6.98
CA MET A 69 6.75 -3.11 7.01
C MET A 69 5.93 -2.56 8.18
N TYR A 70 4.73 -3.10 8.44
CA TYR A 70 3.94 -2.73 9.63
C TYR A 70 4.68 -3.05 10.93
N ARG A 71 5.30 -4.23 11.01
CA ARG A 71 6.14 -4.61 12.14
C ARG A 71 7.28 -3.62 12.32
N ALA A 72 8.00 -3.26 11.26
CA ALA A 72 9.08 -2.28 11.35
C ALA A 72 8.59 -0.94 11.92
N TRP A 73 7.43 -0.46 11.45
CA TRP A 73 6.79 0.74 11.98
C TRP A 73 6.46 0.66 13.47
N LEU A 74 6.02 -0.50 13.99
CA LEU A 74 5.77 -0.64 15.43
C LEU A 74 7.02 -0.35 16.28
N TYR A 75 8.22 -0.63 15.74
CA TYR A 75 9.49 -0.40 16.42
C TYR A 75 10.09 0.98 16.15
N SER A 76 10.12 1.44 14.89
CA SER A 76 10.76 2.71 14.52
C SER A 76 9.81 3.92 14.58
N ARG A 77 8.50 3.68 14.44
CA ARG A 77 7.46 4.68 14.15
C ARG A 77 7.60 5.38 12.80
N ASP A 78 8.48 4.89 11.94
CA ASP A 78 8.66 5.37 10.57
C ASP A 78 7.97 4.44 9.57
N VAL A 79 7.30 5.03 8.57
CA VAL A 79 6.69 4.27 7.47
C VAL A 79 7.76 3.94 6.43
N LEU A 80 8.26 2.71 6.51
CA LEU A 80 9.27 2.19 5.60
C LEU A 80 8.64 1.39 4.47
N THR A 81 9.23 1.52 3.29
CA THR A 81 9.03 0.66 2.13
C THR A 81 9.94 -0.56 2.21
N LYS A 82 9.73 -1.54 1.32
CA LYS A 82 10.54 -2.76 1.26
C LYS A 82 12.02 -2.50 1.00
N SER A 83 12.34 -1.54 0.13
CA SER A 83 13.73 -1.14 -0.18
C SER A 83 14.41 -0.56 1.05
N GLU A 84 13.76 0.40 1.72
CA GLU A 84 14.25 1.05 2.94
C GLU A 84 14.45 0.04 4.08
N LEU A 85 13.54 -0.95 4.21
CA LEU A 85 13.65 -1.99 5.23
C LEU A 85 14.89 -2.90 5.04
N VAL A 86 15.33 -3.10 3.80
CA VAL A 86 16.53 -3.89 3.47
C VAL A 86 17.81 -3.05 3.63
N GLY A 87 17.70 -1.79 4.08
CA GLY A 87 18.83 -0.89 4.24
C GLY A 87 19.44 -0.48 2.90
N LYS A 88 18.69 -0.61 1.80
CA LYS A 88 19.09 0.03 0.56
C LYS A 88 18.85 1.52 0.77
N ASP A 89 19.91 2.32 0.58
CA ASP A 89 19.77 3.77 0.47
C ASP A 89 18.60 4.05 -0.47
N PRO A 90 17.71 5.01 -0.15
CA PRO A 90 16.62 5.37 -1.04
C PRO A 90 17.27 5.71 -2.37
N SER A 91 17.09 4.81 -3.35
CA SER A 91 17.61 5.02 -4.69
C SER A 91 17.13 6.39 -5.14
N VAL A 92 17.94 7.11 -5.91
CA VAL A 92 17.66 8.47 -6.39
C VAL A 92 16.21 8.58 -6.91
N GLY A 93 15.28 9.01 -6.04
CA GLY A 93 13.85 9.05 -6.31
C GLY A 93 13.05 7.81 -5.92
N THR A 94 11.82 8.05 -5.42
CA THR A 94 10.87 7.00 -5.08
C THR A 94 10.38 6.27 -6.32
N THR A 95 10.47 4.94 -6.34
CA THR A 95 10.04 4.14 -7.51
C THR A 95 8.55 3.84 -7.48
N LYS A 96 7.96 3.43 -8.62
CA LYS A 96 6.56 2.98 -8.67
C LYS A 96 6.28 1.82 -7.70
N PHE A 97 7.25 0.91 -7.51
CA PHE A 97 7.10 -0.24 -6.61
C PHE A 97 7.03 0.18 -5.14
N GLU A 98 7.72 1.26 -4.77
CA GLU A 98 7.63 1.81 -3.42
C GLU A 98 6.25 2.41 -3.15
N TYR A 99 5.64 3.09 -4.12
CA TYR A 99 4.26 3.54 -3.99
C TYR A 99 3.24 2.38 -3.93
N ILE A 100 3.45 1.28 -4.67
CA ILE A 100 2.64 0.06 -4.52
C ILE A 100 2.75 -0.49 -3.09
N ASN A 101 3.98 -0.55 -2.53
CA ASN A 101 4.19 -0.97 -1.15
C ASN A 101 3.46 -0.07 -0.14
N LEU A 102 3.49 1.26 -0.35
CA LEU A 102 2.80 2.21 0.53
C LEU A 102 1.27 2.07 0.45
N ILE A 103 0.71 1.88 -0.74
CA ILE A 103 -0.74 1.61 -0.90
C ILE A 103 -1.10 0.30 -0.19
N ALA A 104 -0.28 -0.74 -0.30
CA ALA A 104 -0.48 -2.00 0.40
C ALA A 104 -0.35 -1.84 1.93
N CYS A 105 0.60 -1.03 2.42
CA CYS A 105 0.72 -0.68 3.83
C CYS A 105 -0.54 0.03 4.35
N TRP A 106 -1.11 0.96 3.58
CA TRP A 106 -2.37 1.60 3.95
C TRP A 106 -3.48 0.55 4.08
N GLY A 107 -3.58 -0.37 3.12
CA GLY A 107 -4.54 -1.48 3.18
C GLY A 107 -4.34 -2.40 4.39
N MET A 108 -3.09 -2.69 4.77
CA MET A 108 -2.79 -3.42 6.01
C MET A 108 -3.29 -2.66 7.25
N GLY A 109 -3.09 -1.33 7.30
CA GLY A 109 -3.64 -0.49 8.35
C GLY A 109 -5.18 -0.56 8.42
N GLN A 110 -5.85 -0.69 7.27
CA GLN A 110 -7.31 -0.91 7.22
C GLN A 110 -7.70 -2.27 7.80
N THR A 111 -7.02 -3.36 7.40
CA THR A 111 -7.24 -4.70 7.94
C THR A 111 -7.05 -4.76 9.45
N LEU A 112 -6.05 -4.04 9.97
CA LEU A 112 -5.72 -3.99 11.39
C LEU A 112 -6.54 -2.96 12.19
N GLN A 113 -7.40 -2.18 11.52
CA GLN A 113 -8.10 -1.04 12.09
C GLN A 113 -7.16 -0.09 12.86
N ASP A 114 -6.00 0.20 12.26
CA ASP A 114 -4.97 1.08 12.81
C ASP A 114 -4.99 2.42 12.07
N ALA A 115 -5.85 3.33 12.53
CA ALA A 115 -6.04 4.65 11.90
C ALA A 115 -4.76 5.50 11.95
N VAL A 116 -3.99 5.41 13.04
CA VAL A 116 -2.73 6.15 13.20
C VAL A 116 -1.73 5.72 12.14
N TYR A 117 -1.59 4.41 11.93
CA TYR A 117 -0.72 3.91 10.86
C TYR A 117 -1.19 4.35 9.47
N GLN A 118 -2.51 4.27 9.19
CA GLN A 118 -3.07 4.70 7.91
C GLN A 118 -2.77 6.19 7.61
N GLU A 119 -2.94 7.07 8.59
CA GLU A 119 -2.66 8.51 8.44
C GLU A 119 -1.18 8.78 8.19
N LEU A 120 -0.28 8.06 8.88
CA LEU A 120 1.15 8.18 8.67
C LEU A 120 1.56 7.68 7.28
N VAL A 121 0.94 6.60 6.78
CA VAL A 121 1.19 6.11 5.42
C VAL A 121 0.77 7.15 4.37
N ILE A 122 -0.42 7.75 4.51
CA ILE A 122 -0.88 8.84 3.64
C ILE A 122 0.08 10.03 3.68
N SER A 123 0.49 10.44 4.88
CA SER A 123 1.46 11.53 5.08
C SER A 123 2.79 11.23 4.38
N SER A 124 3.26 9.98 4.48
CA SER A 124 4.48 9.50 3.85
C SER A 124 4.38 9.51 2.31
N VAL A 125 3.22 9.17 1.73
CA VAL A 125 2.97 9.30 0.29
C VAL A 125 2.99 10.77 -0.15
N ILE A 126 2.29 11.66 0.58
CA ILE A 126 2.24 13.09 0.28
C ILE A 126 3.63 13.72 0.34
N GLN A 127 4.42 13.39 1.37
CA GLN A 127 5.78 13.90 1.52
C GLN A 127 6.65 13.51 0.33
N ARG A 128 6.62 12.23 -0.09
CA ARG A 128 7.38 11.75 -1.25
C ARG A 128 6.93 12.43 -2.56
N LEU A 129 5.63 12.66 -2.72
CA LEU A 129 5.08 13.42 -3.85
C LEU A 129 5.52 14.89 -3.85
N GLN A 130 5.61 15.54 -2.68
CA GLN A 130 6.09 16.92 -2.56
C GLN A 130 7.57 17.06 -2.85
N THR A 131 8.36 16.01 -2.58
CA THR A 131 9.78 15.97 -2.92
C THR A 131 10.05 15.60 -4.38
N TRP A 132 9.02 15.24 -5.15
CA TRP A 132 9.17 14.96 -6.58
C TRP A 132 9.44 16.26 -7.34
N THR A 133 10.63 16.35 -7.95
CA THR A 133 11.05 17.50 -8.77
C THR A 133 11.19 17.15 -10.25
N GLY A 134 10.79 15.95 -10.66
CA GLY A 134 10.86 15.52 -12.06
C GLY A 134 9.85 16.29 -12.92
N THR A 135 10.19 16.46 -14.19
CA THR A 135 9.28 17.05 -15.20
C THR A 135 8.24 16.04 -15.70
N ASP A 136 8.55 14.75 -15.55
CA ASP A 136 7.68 13.66 -15.99
C ASP A 136 6.59 13.35 -14.94
N THR A 137 5.61 12.53 -15.36
CA THR A 137 4.55 12.05 -14.47
C THR A 137 5.19 11.40 -13.23
N PRO A 138 4.74 11.73 -12.00
CA PRO A 138 5.30 11.13 -10.80
C PRO A 138 5.18 9.60 -10.81
N PRO A 139 6.17 8.86 -10.28
CA PRO A 139 6.12 7.39 -10.19
C PRO A 139 4.90 6.84 -9.45
N PHE A 140 4.25 7.66 -8.62
CA PHE A 140 2.97 7.34 -7.99
C PHE A 140 1.87 7.06 -9.02
N ILE A 141 1.76 7.84 -10.10
CA ILE A 141 0.73 7.61 -11.13
C ILE A 141 0.98 6.30 -11.85
N TYR A 142 2.24 5.97 -12.15
CA TYR A 142 2.61 4.67 -12.73
C TYR A 142 2.40 3.48 -11.78
N ALA A 143 2.25 3.72 -10.48
CA ALA A 143 1.90 2.71 -9.50
C ALA A 143 0.39 2.37 -9.51
N LEU A 144 -0.45 3.24 -10.08
CA LEU A 144 -1.91 3.08 -10.14
C LEU A 144 -2.31 2.15 -11.28
N THR A 145 -1.83 0.91 -11.28
CA THR A 145 -2.27 -0.10 -12.25
C THR A 145 -3.72 -0.52 -11.97
N ALA A 146 -4.42 -1.07 -12.98
CA ALA A 146 -5.79 -1.53 -12.82
C ALA A 146 -6.00 -2.46 -11.61
N PRO A 147 -5.16 -3.49 -11.35
CA PRO A 147 -5.30 -4.33 -10.15
C PRO A 147 -5.14 -3.58 -8.83
N VAL A 148 -4.25 -2.57 -8.76
CA VAL A 148 -4.03 -1.77 -7.55
C VAL A 148 -5.25 -0.89 -7.28
N VAL A 149 -5.75 -0.20 -8.31
CA VAL A 149 -6.92 0.67 -8.19
C VAL A 149 -8.17 -0.16 -7.89
N ASP A 150 -8.36 -1.29 -8.55
CA ASP A 150 -9.46 -2.22 -8.27
C ASP A 150 -9.42 -2.72 -6.82
N GLY A 151 -8.24 -3.13 -6.34
CA GLY A 151 -8.04 -3.49 -4.94
C GLY A 151 -8.46 -2.38 -3.97
N VAL A 152 -8.02 -1.15 -4.21
CA VAL A 152 -8.42 0.00 -3.38
C VAL A 152 -9.93 0.24 -3.44
N TRP A 153 -10.55 0.19 -4.62
CA TRP A 153 -11.98 0.46 -4.80
C TRP A 153 -12.89 -0.65 -4.30
N ARG A 154 -12.39 -1.89 -4.23
CA ARG A 154 -13.14 -3.01 -3.64
C ARG A 154 -13.11 -2.97 -2.11
N GLU A 155 -11.95 -2.66 -1.53
CA GLU A 155 -11.73 -2.81 -0.07
C GLU A 155 -12.07 -1.56 0.75
N THR A 156 -12.52 -0.48 0.11
CA THR A 156 -12.82 0.78 0.80
C THR A 156 -14.21 1.29 0.47
N VAL A 157 -14.64 2.35 1.16
CA VAL A 157 -15.91 3.04 0.85
C VAL A 157 -15.67 4.32 0.06
N ALA A 158 -16.73 4.84 -0.57
CA ALA A 158 -16.68 6.14 -1.23
C ALA A 158 -16.24 7.23 -0.24
N GLY A 159 -15.31 8.08 -0.66
CA GLY A 159 -14.77 9.15 0.18
C GLY A 159 -13.66 8.72 1.16
N ALA A 160 -13.23 7.46 1.14
CA ALA A 160 -12.05 7.03 1.91
C ALA A 160 -10.82 7.92 1.59
N PRO A 161 -9.96 8.25 2.59
CA PRO A 161 -8.82 9.15 2.39
C PRO A 161 -7.88 8.72 1.26
N ILE A 162 -7.59 7.43 1.13
CA ILE A 162 -6.73 6.92 0.04
C ILE A 162 -7.34 7.14 -1.34
N ARG A 163 -8.66 6.99 -1.51
CA ARG A 163 -9.33 7.26 -2.79
C ARG A 163 -9.22 8.72 -3.17
N ARG A 164 -9.46 9.62 -2.20
CA ARG A 164 -9.31 11.07 -2.41
C ARG A 164 -7.89 11.41 -2.80
N LEU A 165 -6.89 10.87 -2.09
CA LEU A 165 -5.49 11.07 -2.42
C LEU A 165 -5.18 10.62 -3.86
N ILE A 166 -5.61 9.41 -4.24
CA ILE A 166 -5.41 8.87 -5.59
C ILE A 166 -6.03 9.80 -6.63
N ILE A 167 -7.31 10.13 -6.48
CA ILE A 167 -8.04 10.98 -7.44
C ILE A 167 -7.43 12.39 -7.54
N ASP A 168 -7.19 13.04 -6.40
CA ASP A 168 -6.67 14.41 -6.36
C ASP A 168 -5.25 14.48 -6.92
N THR A 169 -4.40 13.49 -6.61
CA THR A 169 -3.03 13.44 -7.11
C THR A 169 -3.02 13.20 -8.62
N THR A 170 -3.81 12.24 -9.11
CA THR A 170 -3.91 11.95 -10.54
C THR A 170 -4.47 13.14 -11.32
N ALA A 171 -5.53 13.79 -10.83
CA ALA A 171 -6.09 14.96 -11.50
C ALA A 171 -5.13 16.17 -11.53
N ARG A 172 -4.22 16.30 -10.55
CA ARG A 172 -3.27 17.42 -10.46
C ARG A 172 -1.96 17.18 -11.18
N LEU A 173 -1.43 15.96 -11.12
CA LEU A 173 -0.08 15.64 -11.57
C LEU A 173 -0.03 14.69 -12.76
N GLY A 174 -1.17 14.11 -13.16
CA GLY A 174 -1.26 13.26 -14.35
C GLY A 174 -1.21 14.07 -15.64
N HIS A 175 -0.66 13.47 -16.69
CA HIS A 175 -0.69 14.02 -18.05
C HIS A 175 -1.89 13.49 -18.84
N ALA A 176 -2.22 14.16 -19.95
CA ALA A 176 -3.29 13.75 -20.87
C ALA A 176 -3.22 12.27 -21.27
N ALA A 177 -2.01 11.78 -21.54
CA ALA A 177 -1.76 10.38 -21.90
C ALA A 177 -2.10 9.40 -20.76
N ASP A 178 -1.84 9.78 -19.50
CA ASP A 178 -2.17 8.95 -18.34
C ASP A 178 -3.70 8.80 -18.20
N PHE A 179 -4.45 9.89 -18.40
CA PHE A 179 -5.92 9.85 -18.38
C PHE A 179 -6.51 9.03 -19.52
N GLN A 180 -5.92 9.15 -20.71
CA GLN A 180 -6.32 8.35 -21.86
C GLN A 180 -6.08 6.86 -21.57
N HIS A 181 -4.92 6.52 -21.00
CA HIS A 181 -4.61 5.16 -20.56
C HIS A 181 -5.64 4.64 -19.54
N PHE A 182 -5.97 5.41 -18.49
CA PHE A 182 -6.99 4.99 -17.51
C PHE A 182 -8.37 4.76 -18.13
N ARG A 183 -8.74 5.56 -19.15
CA ARG A 183 -10.04 5.46 -19.81
C ARG A 183 -10.12 4.28 -20.80
N GLU A 184 -9.04 4.02 -21.53
CA GLU A 184 -9.00 3.02 -22.61
C GLU A 184 -8.69 1.62 -22.10
N ASP A 185 -7.92 1.50 -21.01
CA ASP A 185 -7.54 0.20 -20.46
C ASP A 185 -8.74 -0.46 -19.75
N SER A 186 -9.13 -1.63 -20.27
CA SER A 186 -10.18 -2.45 -19.70
C SER A 186 -9.68 -3.10 -18.42
N GLY A 187 -9.98 -2.49 -17.28
CA GLY A 187 -9.62 -3.06 -15.97
C GLY A 187 -9.81 -2.10 -14.80
N TYR A 188 -9.85 -0.79 -15.07
CA TYR A 188 -10.12 0.19 -14.02
C TYR A 188 -11.59 0.19 -13.60
N PRO A 189 -11.90 0.30 -12.29
CA PRO A 189 -13.27 0.42 -11.83
C PRO A 189 -13.99 1.64 -12.43
N ILE A 190 -15.22 1.46 -12.92
CA ILE A 190 -16.03 2.54 -13.49
C ILE A 190 -16.19 3.71 -12.49
N ALA A 191 -16.31 3.40 -11.20
CA ALA A 191 -16.39 4.42 -10.16
C ALA A 191 -15.11 5.28 -10.06
N PHE A 192 -13.92 4.68 -10.20
CA PHE A 192 -12.66 5.42 -10.24
C PHE A 192 -12.63 6.38 -11.44
N ILE A 193 -13.00 5.90 -12.63
CA ILE A 193 -13.04 6.73 -13.84
C ILE A 193 -14.01 7.90 -13.69
N LYS A 194 -15.21 7.65 -13.14
CA LYS A 194 -16.21 8.70 -12.86
C LYS A 194 -15.67 9.75 -11.87
N ASP A 195 -15.08 9.31 -10.76
CA ASP A 195 -14.51 10.21 -9.76
C ASP A 195 -13.37 11.06 -10.36
N LEU A 196 -12.56 10.46 -11.22
CA LEU A 196 -11.45 11.13 -11.90
C LEU A 196 -11.94 12.18 -12.90
N MET A 197 -12.97 11.86 -13.70
CA MET A 197 -13.59 12.82 -14.62
C MET A 197 -14.19 14.02 -13.88
N VAL A 198 -14.84 13.79 -12.74
CA VAL A 198 -15.37 14.86 -11.89
C VAL A 198 -14.25 15.74 -11.33
N ALA A 199 -13.15 15.14 -10.86
CA ALA A 199 -12.00 15.88 -10.35
C ALA A 199 -11.32 16.73 -11.43
N LEU A 200 -11.19 16.21 -12.66
CA LEU A 200 -10.67 16.95 -13.80
C LEU A 200 -11.54 18.15 -14.19
N GLY A 201 -12.87 17.97 -14.22
CA GLY A 201 -13.81 19.08 -14.46
C GLY A 201 -13.62 20.22 -13.45
N ARG A 202 -13.52 19.88 -12.16
CA ARG A 202 -13.25 20.86 -11.09
C ARG A 202 -11.89 21.54 -11.22
N GLY A 203 -10.86 20.82 -11.65
CA GLY A 203 -9.53 21.36 -11.88
C GLY A 203 -9.51 22.44 -12.97
N ASN A 204 -10.24 22.22 -14.07
CA ASN A 204 -10.34 23.15 -15.18
C ASN A 204 -11.05 24.45 -14.80
N ASP A 205 -12.13 24.37 -14.02
CA ASP A 205 -12.86 25.55 -13.52
C ASP A 205 -11.96 26.46 -12.67
N LEU A 206 -11.09 25.86 -11.85
CA LEU A 206 -10.13 26.58 -11.02
C LEU A 206 -9.03 27.26 -11.84
N GLN A 207 -8.58 26.63 -12.94
CA GLN A 207 -7.60 27.25 -13.84
C GLN A 207 -8.20 28.42 -14.62
N ILE A 208 -9.44 28.30 -15.11
CA ILE A 208 -10.15 29.38 -15.81
C ILE A 208 -10.34 30.60 -14.88
N THR A 209 -10.65 30.35 -13.61
CA THR A 209 -10.81 31.40 -12.59
C THR A 209 -9.48 32.07 -12.21
N ARG A 210 -8.36 31.32 -12.20
CA ARG A 210 -7.02 31.88 -11.93
C ARG A 210 -6.43 32.64 -13.13
N GLY A 211 -6.62 32.13 -14.36
CA GLY A 211 -6.14 32.77 -15.58
C GLY A 211 -6.84 34.11 -15.88
N SER A 212 -8.09 34.27 -15.46
CA SER A 212 -8.86 35.51 -15.64
C SER A 212 -8.54 36.62 -14.62
N SER A 213 -7.84 36.31 -13.51
CA SER A 213 -7.48 37.30 -12.48
C SER A 213 -6.05 37.86 -12.57
N LEU A 214 -5.23 37.40 -13.51
CA LEU A 214 -3.81 37.81 -13.64
C LEU A 214 -3.53 38.98 -14.60
N LYS A 215 -4.58 39.69 -15.04
CA LYS A 215 -4.45 41.10 -15.52
C LYS A 215 -4.80 42.12 -14.44
N ARG A 216 -4.70 41.76 -13.16
CA ARG A 216 -4.75 42.74 -12.08
C ARG A 216 -3.40 43.42 -11.99
N ASN A 217 -3.32 44.61 -12.57
CA ASN A 217 -2.29 45.63 -12.35
C ASN A 217 -1.68 45.46 -10.96
N GLN A 218 -0.42 45.01 -10.87
CA GLN A 218 0.34 45.18 -9.64
C GLN A 218 0.45 46.69 -9.40
N PRO A 219 -0.17 47.26 -8.36
CA PRO A 219 0.23 48.59 -7.93
C PRO A 219 1.72 48.51 -7.59
N ALA A 220 2.51 49.42 -8.14
CA ALA A 220 3.94 49.52 -7.86
C ALA A 220 4.18 49.36 -6.35
N HIS A 221 4.90 48.32 -5.95
CA HIS A 221 5.22 48.08 -4.56
C HIS A 221 5.87 49.34 -3.97
N PRO A 222 5.34 49.92 -2.88
CA PRO A 222 6.07 50.96 -2.16
C PRO A 222 7.39 50.34 -1.69
N LYS A 223 8.50 51.02 -2.01
CA LYS A 223 9.84 50.65 -1.57
C LYS A 223 9.88 50.67 -0.04
N PHE A 224 9.69 49.51 0.58
CA PHE A 224 9.98 49.37 2.01
C PHE A 224 11.51 49.36 2.18
N PRO A 225 12.06 50.19 3.08
CA PRO A 225 13.47 50.15 3.39
C PRO A 225 13.82 48.76 3.93
N LEU A 226 14.89 48.17 3.37
CA LEU A 226 15.42 46.89 3.84
C LEU A 226 15.75 47.00 5.33
N PRO A 227 15.37 46.01 6.16
CA PRO A 227 15.81 45.97 7.54
C PRO A 227 17.34 45.85 7.60
N PRO A 228 17.99 46.47 8.60
CA PRO A 228 19.43 46.38 8.77
C PRO A 228 19.88 44.92 8.94
N PRO A 229 21.09 44.57 8.48
CA PRO A 229 21.63 43.23 8.62
C PRO A 229 21.72 42.83 10.12
N PRO A 230 21.46 41.56 10.46
CA PRO A 230 21.60 41.08 11.82
C PRO A 230 23.07 41.20 12.29
N PRO A 231 23.29 41.48 13.59
CA PRO A 231 24.63 41.53 14.14
C PRO A 231 25.34 40.16 14.02
N PRO A 232 26.69 40.15 13.90
CA PRO A 232 27.46 38.92 13.82
C PRO A 232 27.25 38.06 15.07
N ALA A 233 26.89 36.79 14.87
CA ALA A 233 26.64 35.85 15.95
C ALA A 233 27.91 35.58 16.77
N THR A 234 27.91 36.00 18.04
CA THR A 234 28.88 35.61 19.05
C THR A 234 28.80 34.10 19.28
N ALA A 235 29.90 33.40 19.01
CA ALA A 235 30.06 31.96 19.19
C ALA A 235 29.73 31.55 20.64
N THR A 236 28.59 30.90 20.85
CA THR A 236 28.23 30.30 22.13
C THR A 236 27.59 28.93 21.93
N SER A 237 28.21 27.93 22.58
CA SER A 237 27.77 26.56 22.86
C SER A 237 27.10 25.75 21.75
N ARG A 238 27.90 24.81 21.24
CA ARG A 238 27.50 23.67 20.40
C ARG A 238 26.45 22.81 21.14
N PRO A 239 25.27 22.54 20.58
CA PRO A 239 24.34 21.54 21.13
C PRO A 239 24.92 20.12 20.94
N PRO A 240 24.57 19.16 21.81
CA PRO A 240 25.04 17.79 21.72
C PRO A 240 24.53 17.13 20.44
N ALA A 241 25.39 16.35 19.80
CA ALA A 241 25.07 15.59 18.60
C ALA A 241 23.96 14.56 18.87
N PRO A 242 23.02 14.33 17.94
CA PRO A 242 22.11 13.21 18.03
C PRO A 242 22.89 11.90 17.93
N PHE A 243 22.72 11.07 18.96
CA PHE A 243 23.17 9.68 19.03
C PHE A 243 22.51 8.85 17.93
N PHE A 244 23.21 8.56 16.84
CA PHE A 244 23.11 7.28 16.13
C PHE A 244 24.44 7.00 15.41
N HIS A 245 25.23 6.10 16.00
CA HIS A 245 26.39 5.50 15.37
C HIS A 245 26.10 4.01 15.27
N PHE A 246 25.70 3.54 14.09
CA PHE A 246 25.62 2.10 13.79
C PHE A 246 26.84 1.71 12.97
N LYS A 247 27.72 0.92 13.57
CA LYS A 247 28.69 0.08 12.85
C LYS A 247 27.97 -1.21 12.45
N PRO A 248 27.98 -1.60 11.16
CA PRO A 248 27.62 -2.95 10.79
C PRO A 248 28.89 -3.81 10.80
N ASP A 249 29.06 -4.62 11.85
CA ASP A 249 29.87 -5.83 11.72
C ASP A 249 28.98 -6.92 11.12
N LEU A 250 29.27 -7.21 9.85
CA LEU A 250 28.78 -8.37 9.13
C LEU A 250 29.40 -9.63 9.72
N ASP A 251 28.56 -10.57 10.15
CA ASP A 251 28.73 -11.98 9.84
C ASP A 251 27.41 -12.72 10.10
N VAL A 252 26.64 -12.94 9.03
CA VAL A 252 25.56 -13.93 9.02
C VAL A 252 25.87 -14.92 7.92
N GLN A 253 26.47 -16.04 8.33
CA GLN A 253 26.51 -17.29 7.59
C GLN A 253 25.07 -17.77 7.34
N GLN A 254 24.66 -17.81 6.08
CA GLN A 254 23.48 -18.52 5.63
C GLN A 254 23.63 -20.01 5.91
N ASN A 255 22.70 -20.59 6.68
CA ASN A 255 22.42 -22.02 6.65
C ASN A 255 20.92 -22.21 6.55
N SER A 256 20.47 -22.57 5.34
CA SER A 256 19.13 -23.12 5.09
C SER A 256 19.11 -24.59 5.47
N PRO A 257 18.00 -25.12 5.99
CA PRO A 257 17.69 -26.53 5.79
C PRO A 257 16.39 -26.70 4.99
N SER A 258 16.55 -27.46 3.91
CA SER A 258 15.51 -28.11 3.14
C SER A 258 14.62 -28.98 4.04
N ILE A 259 13.29 -28.81 3.98
CA ILE A 259 12.35 -29.75 4.61
C ILE A 259 11.53 -30.45 3.53
N LEU A 260 11.62 -31.77 3.62
CA LEU A 260 11.00 -32.80 2.82
C LEU A 260 9.47 -32.81 2.90
N ARG A 261 8.86 -33.05 1.74
CA ARG A 261 7.52 -33.61 1.54
C ARG A 261 7.26 -34.83 2.42
N ARG A 262 6.06 -34.94 3.00
CA ARG A 262 5.18 -36.14 2.90
C ARG A 262 3.74 -35.91 3.41
N SER A 263 2.80 -36.32 2.55
CA SER A 263 1.56 -37.06 2.79
C SER A 263 0.37 -36.48 3.58
N SER A 264 -0.64 -36.06 2.81
CA SER A 264 -2.06 -36.50 2.81
C SER A 264 -2.71 -37.11 4.07
N VAL A 265 -3.78 -36.47 4.54
CA VAL A 265 -4.95 -37.12 5.17
C VAL A 265 -6.23 -36.43 4.65
N SER A 266 -7.18 -37.25 4.21
CA SER A 266 -8.52 -36.89 3.76
C SER A 266 -9.54 -37.02 4.89
N SER A 267 -10.49 -36.08 5.01
CA SER A 267 -11.90 -36.32 5.39
C SER A 267 -12.74 -35.03 5.45
N PRO A 268 -14.10 -35.13 5.39
CA PRO A 268 -14.93 -34.19 4.64
C PRO A 268 -15.81 -33.27 5.52
N GLY A 269 -16.35 -32.22 4.88
CA GLY A 269 -17.70 -31.73 5.17
C GLY A 269 -17.79 -30.40 5.93
N ALA A 270 -17.73 -29.27 5.21
CA ALA A 270 -18.49 -28.07 5.55
C ALA A 270 -18.63 -27.19 4.29
N THR A 271 -19.86 -27.11 3.77
CA THR A 271 -20.25 -26.33 2.61
C THR A 271 -20.26 -24.83 2.94
N ALA A 272 -19.18 -24.14 2.60
CA ALA A 272 -19.20 -22.69 2.38
C ALA A 272 -19.21 -22.47 0.86
N LYS A 273 -20.15 -21.64 0.38
CA LYS A 273 -20.33 -21.34 -1.05
C LYS A 273 -19.06 -20.70 -1.61
N HIS A 274 -18.27 -21.51 -2.29
CA HIS A 274 -17.12 -21.12 -3.08
C HIS A 274 -17.61 -20.78 -4.49
N VAL A 275 -17.30 -19.58 -4.97
CA VAL A 275 -17.41 -19.28 -6.40
C VAL A 275 -16.17 -19.90 -7.05
N HIS A 276 -16.40 -20.98 -7.78
CA HIS A 276 -15.42 -21.69 -8.62
C HIS A 276 -15.46 -21.04 -10.00
N PHE A 277 -14.31 -20.60 -10.52
CA PHE A 277 -14.16 -20.14 -11.90
C PHE A 277 -13.47 -21.26 -12.68
N GLU A 278 -14.26 -22.06 -13.41
CA GLU A 278 -13.75 -22.91 -14.48
C GLU A 278 -13.68 -22.07 -15.75
N GLY A 279 -12.45 -21.82 -16.21
CA GLY A 279 -12.19 -21.43 -17.58
C GLY A 279 -11.99 -22.68 -18.40
N GLU A 280 -13.08 -23.21 -18.97
CA GLU A 280 -12.99 -24.12 -20.10
C GLU A 280 -12.92 -23.27 -21.37
N GLY A 281 -11.78 -23.36 -22.04
CA GLY A 281 -11.69 -23.00 -23.45
C GLY A 281 -11.98 -24.24 -24.27
N GLU A 282 -12.82 -24.13 -25.30
CA GLU A 282 -12.69 -25.01 -26.46
C GLU A 282 -13.19 -24.33 -27.73
N SER A 283 -12.39 -24.56 -28.76
CA SER A 283 -12.52 -24.15 -30.14
C SER A 283 -13.48 -25.07 -30.88
N SER A 284 -14.28 -24.55 -31.80
CA SER A 284 -14.70 -25.32 -32.98
C SER A 284 -15.08 -24.41 -34.14
N ALA A 285 -14.49 -24.72 -35.29
CA ALA A 285 -14.81 -24.21 -36.60
C ALA A 285 -15.57 -25.30 -37.40
N GLU A 286 -16.20 -24.88 -38.50
CA GLU A 286 -16.77 -25.70 -39.60
C GLU A 286 -18.14 -26.35 -39.30
N ASP A 287 -19.13 -26.47 -40.20
CA ASP A 287 -19.36 -26.02 -41.58
C ASP A 287 -20.86 -26.20 -41.95
N GLU A 288 -21.26 -25.69 -43.11
CA GLU A 288 -22.34 -26.13 -44.02
C GLU A 288 -23.86 -25.89 -43.75
N ARG A 289 -24.38 -24.94 -44.56
CA ARG A 289 -25.46 -25.05 -45.58
C ARG A 289 -26.70 -25.92 -45.32
N CYS A 290 -27.88 -25.29 -45.44
CA CYS A 290 -28.77 -25.44 -46.62
C CYS A 290 -30.07 -24.61 -46.51
N SER A 291 -30.42 -23.90 -47.60
CA SER A 291 -31.76 -23.72 -48.20
C SER A 291 -32.91 -23.09 -47.36
N ALA A 292 -33.87 -22.32 -47.86
CA ALA A 292 -34.23 -21.75 -49.16
C ALA A 292 -35.51 -20.89 -48.93
N VAL A 293 -35.77 -19.94 -49.83
CA VAL A 293 -37.11 -19.42 -50.24
C VAL A 293 -37.93 -18.68 -49.17
N SER A 294 -38.16 -17.37 -49.32
CA SER A 294 -39.39 -16.90 -50.00
C SER A 294 -39.25 -15.48 -50.57
N ARG A 295 -39.61 -15.35 -51.85
CA ARG A 295 -39.99 -14.12 -52.54
C ARG A 295 -41.31 -13.61 -51.94
N ILE A 296 -41.42 -12.30 -51.68
CA ILE A 296 -42.66 -11.56 -51.95
C ILE A 296 -42.28 -10.24 -52.63
N THR A 297 -42.89 -10.08 -53.80
CA THR A 297 -42.96 -8.94 -54.69
C THR A 297 -43.68 -7.76 -54.05
N GLU A 298 -43.21 -6.54 -54.30
CA GLU A 298 -44.13 -5.42 -54.46
C GLU A 298 -43.56 -4.40 -55.44
N SER A 299 -44.45 -3.95 -56.30
CA SER A 299 -44.20 -3.30 -57.58
C SER A 299 -44.66 -1.86 -57.51
N ASN A 300 -43.89 -0.98 -58.16
CA ASN A 300 -44.31 0.21 -58.90
C ASN A 300 -44.85 1.43 -58.12
N PRO A 301 -44.82 2.65 -58.73
CA PRO A 301 -44.62 2.97 -60.15
C PRO A 301 -43.24 3.52 -60.56
#